data_AF-A0A4V2SK49-F1
#
_entry.id   AF-A0A4V2SK49-F1
#
_cell.length_a   1.000
_cell.length_b   1.000
_cell.length_c   1.000
_cell.angle_alpha   90.00
_cell.angle_beta   90.00
_cell.angle_gamma   90.00
#
_symmetry.space_group_name_H-M   'P 1'
#
loop_
_entity.id
_entity.type
_entity.pdbx_description
1 polymer ?
#
loop_
_entity_poly.entity_id
_entity_poly.type
_entity_poly.pdbx_seq_one_letter_code
_entity_poly.pdbx_strand_id
1 'polypeptide(L)'
;MLNEKGVRKTYTLTKGGKQELTFINEPNLYRIIFKSRKAEAVEFQNWVFEEVLPQIRKTGKYLQNQQPNLPLAKPTKDTMSVDVNVFHHLLHLARTASDTCEELMRKQIRILDTFDLTLMPRNRLTLNYELVKEMQFAIDDAEKVARQHVRNRF
;
A
#
# COMPACT_ATOMS: atom_id res chain seq x y z
N MET A 1 -19.77 -1.74 -31.38
CA MET A 1 -19.75 -3.02 -30.66
C MET A 1 -18.36 -3.28 -30.10
N LEU A 2 -18.20 -4.25 -29.21
CA LEU A 2 -16.89 -4.74 -28.77
C LEU A 2 -16.24 -5.57 -29.88
N ASN A 3 -14.91 -5.61 -29.91
CA ASN A 3 -14.16 -6.48 -30.80
C ASN A 3 -14.04 -7.87 -30.16
N GLU A 4 -14.56 -8.90 -30.83
CA GLU A 4 -14.59 -10.29 -30.36
C GLU A 4 -13.21 -10.84 -30.02
N LYS A 5 -12.16 -10.44 -30.76
CA LYS A 5 -10.78 -10.88 -30.48
C LYS A 5 -10.30 -10.47 -29.08
N GLY A 6 -10.88 -9.41 -28.53
CA GLY A 6 -10.58 -8.88 -27.21
C GLY A 6 -11.59 -9.22 -26.12
N VAL A 7 -12.48 -10.20 -26.35
CA VAL A 7 -13.44 -10.69 -25.36
C VAL A 7 -13.14 -12.15 -25.04
N ARG A 8 -13.08 -12.50 -23.74
CA ARG A 8 -12.88 -13.87 -23.27
C ARG A 8 -13.86 -14.16 -22.15
N LYS A 9 -14.47 -15.34 -22.18
CA LYS A 9 -15.28 -15.84 -21.07
C LYS A 9 -14.49 -16.89 -20.31
N THR A 10 -14.36 -16.71 -19.02
CA THR A 10 -13.60 -17.62 -18.16
C THR A 10 -14.34 -17.83 -16.86
N TYR A 11 -14.30 -19.06 -16.36
CA TYR A 11 -14.84 -19.38 -15.04
C TYR A 11 -13.84 -18.99 -13.94
N THR A 12 -14.26 -18.09 -13.07
CA THR A 12 -13.46 -17.58 -11.95
C THR A 12 -14.10 -17.97 -10.63
N LEU A 13 -13.29 -18.35 -9.64
CA LEU A 13 -13.77 -18.59 -8.30
C LEU A 13 -14.05 -17.25 -7.61
N THR A 14 -15.29 -17.05 -7.18
CA THR A 14 -15.76 -15.87 -6.45
C THR A 14 -16.30 -16.28 -5.08
N LYS A 15 -16.74 -15.32 -4.25
CA LYS A 15 -17.43 -15.62 -2.98
C LYS A 15 -18.69 -16.47 -3.16
N GLY A 16 -19.31 -16.44 -4.35
CA GLY A 16 -20.49 -17.26 -4.71
C GLY A 16 -20.14 -18.57 -5.41
N GLY A 17 -18.87 -18.99 -5.42
CA GLY A 17 -18.41 -20.17 -6.15
C GLY A 17 -17.89 -19.85 -7.55
N LYS A 18 -17.78 -20.88 -8.39
CA LYS A 18 -17.22 -20.79 -9.75
C LYS A 18 -18.24 -20.13 -10.68
N GLN A 19 -17.97 -18.91 -11.13
CA GLN A 19 -18.86 -18.11 -11.98
C GLN A 19 -18.21 -17.79 -13.33
N GLU A 20 -18.98 -17.79 -14.41
CA GLU A 20 -18.52 -17.34 -15.72
C GLU A 20 -18.45 -15.81 -15.76
N LEU A 21 -17.25 -15.26 -15.93
CA LEU A 21 -17.01 -13.83 -16.06
C LEU A 21 -16.54 -13.50 -17.47
N THR A 22 -16.93 -12.31 -17.96
CA THR A 22 -16.46 -11.79 -19.24
C THR A 22 -15.30 -10.83 -19.00
N PHE A 23 -14.13 -11.20 -19.52
CA PHE A 23 -12.93 -10.40 -19.54
C PHE A 23 -12.80 -9.67 -20.87
N ILE A 24 -12.36 -8.43 -20.82
CA ILE A 24 -12.14 -7.59 -21.98
C ILE A 24 -10.71 -7.04 -21.97
N ASN A 25 -10.13 -6.87 -23.15
CA ASN A 25 -8.85 -6.19 -23.28
C ASN A 25 -9.01 -4.65 -23.24
N GLU A 26 -7.88 -3.96 -23.12
CA GLU A 26 -7.81 -2.50 -23.00
C GLU A 26 -8.54 -1.74 -24.14
N PRO A 27 -8.39 -2.08 -25.44
CA PRO A 27 -9.17 -1.44 -26.49
C PRO A 27 -10.68 -1.54 -26.30
N ASN A 28 -11.17 -2.68 -25.81
CA ASN A 28 -12.59 -2.87 -25.50
C ASN A 28 -13.01 -2.13 -24.23
N LEU A 29 -12.14 -2.05 -23.22
CA LEU A 29 -12.36 -1.23 -22.03
C LEU A 29 -12.60 0.24 -22.42
N TYR A 30 -11.72 0.84 -23.22
CA TYR A 30 -11.89 2.21 -23.68
C TYR A 30 -13.20 2.40 -24.46
N ARG A 31 -13.56 1.46 -25.35
CA ARG A 31 -14.84 1.51 -26.06
C ARG A 31 -16.05 1.53 -25.14
N ILE A 32 -15.99 0.86 -23.98
CA ILE A 32 -17.05 0.87 -22.99
C ILE A 32 -17.06 2.21 -22.25
N ILE A 33 -15.89 2.68 -21.82
CA ILE A 33 -15.78 3.96 -21.10
C ILE A 33 -16.35 5.10 -21.94
N PHE A 34 -15.96 5.23 -23.22
CA PHE A 34 -16.46 6.28 -24.13
C PHE A 34 -17.95 6.16 -24.49
N LYS A 35 -18.61 5.05 -24.17
CA LYS A 35 -20.05 4.87 -24.36
C LYS A 35 -20.85 5.00 -23.07
N SER A 36 -20.17 4.96 -21.92
CA SER A 36 -20.80 4.98 -20.61
C SER A 36 -21.28 6.38 -20.28
N ARG A 37 -22.42 6.47 -19.57
CA ARG A 37 -22.98 7.70 -18.99
C ARG A 37 -22.73 7.81 -17.48
N LYS A 38 -21.97 6.88 -16.89
CA LYS A 38 -21.62 6.93 -15.46
C LYS A 38 -20.69 8.12 -15.20
N ALA A 39 -20.82 8.74 -14.03
CA ALA A 39 -20.06 9.94 -13.67
C ALA A 39 -18.54 9.73 -13.79
N GLU A 40 -18.04 8.60 -13.28
CA GLU A 40 -16.62 8.25 -13.30
C GLU A 40 -16.10 8.05 -14.74
N ALA A 41 -16.96 7.56 -15.64
CA ALA A 41 -16.61 7.43 -17.04
C ALA A 41 -16.59 8.78 -17.76
N VAL A 42 -17.48 9.70 -17.41
CA VAL A 42 -17.50 11.07 -17.96
C VAL A 42 -16.27 11.85 -17.51
N GLU A 43 -15.87 11.74 -16.24
CA GLU A 43 -14.64 12.37 -15.73
C GLU A 43 -13.40 11.88 -16.49
N PHE A 44 -13.27 10.58 -16.72
CA PHE A 44 -12.19 10.02 -17.53
C PHE A 44 -12.23 10.53 -18.97
N GLN A 45 -13.42 10.58 -19.59
CA GLN A 45 -13.58 11.11 -20.95
C GLN A 45 -13.12 12.56 -21.06
N ASN A 46 -13.55 13.42 -20.13
CA ASN A 46 -13.16 14.83 -20.09
C ASN A 46 -11.64 14.96 -19.94
N TRP A 47 -11.04 14.22 -19.01
CA TRP A 47 -9.59 14.19 -18.85
C TRP A 47 -8.86 13.79 -20.13
N VAL A 48 -9.32 12.73 -20.81
CA VAL A 48 -8.71 12.31 -22.09
C VAL A 48 -8.88 13.38 -23.17
N PHE A 49 -10.05 13.98 -23.31
CA PHE A 49 -10.34 14.94 -24.38
C PHE A 49 -9.75 16.32 -24.18
N GLU A 50 -9.67 16.80 -22.94
CA GLU A 50 -9.23 18.16 -22.63
C GLU A 50 -7.73 18.22 -22.31
N GLU A 51 -7.17 17.14 -21.75
CA GLU A 51 -5.77 17.12 -21.33
C GLU A 51 -4.92 16.20 -22.22
N VAL A 52 -5.25 14.91 -22.27
CA VAL A 52 -4.36 13.90 -22.86
C VAL A 52 -4.22 14.06 -24.37
N LEU A 53 -5.32 14.04 -25.11
CA LEU A 53 -5.29 14.13 -26.57
C LEU A 53 -4.77 15.49 -27.06
N PRO A 54 -5.14 16.65 -26.46
CA PRO A 54 -4.58 17.92 -26.86
C PRO A 54 -3.07 18.01 -26.61
N GLN A 55 -2.55 17.45 -25.51
CA GLN A 55 -1.11 17.38 -25.29
C GLN A 55 -0.44 16.52 -26.35
N ILE A 56 -0.88 15.27 -26.55
CA ILE A 56 -0.30 14.37 -27.56
C ILE A 56 -0.33 15.01 -28.95
N ARG A 57 -1.43 15.67 -29.34
CA ARG A 57 -1.56 16.35 -30.62
C ARG A 57 -0.53 17.49 -30.79
N LYS A 58 -0.23 18.24 -29.72
CA LYS A 58 0.68 19.40 -29.75
C LYS A 58 2.15 19.00 -29.64
N THR A 59 2.47 18.03 -28.80
CA THR A 59 3.86 17.71 -28.40
C THR A 59 4.34 16.36 -28.94
N GLY A 60 3.45 15.55 -29.52
CA GLY A 60 3.73 14.18 -29.95
C GLY A 60 3.78 13.16 -28.81
N LYS A 61 3.60 13.58 -27.55
CA LYS A 61 3.67 12.70 -26.37
C LYS A 61 2.90 13.29 -25.20
N TYR A 62 2.26 12.43 -24.41
CA TYR A 62 1.73 12.86 -23.12
C TYR A 62 2.88 12.90 -22.11
N LEU A 63 3.20 14.09 -21.59
CA LEU A 63 4.13 14.25 -20.48
C LEU A 63 3.30 14.57 -19.25
N GLN A 64 3.35 13.69 -18.26
CA GLN A 64 2.67 13.93 -16.98
C GLN A 64 3.47 14.94 -16.14
N ASN A 65 3.58 16.17 -16.65
CA ASN A 65 4.24 17.27 -16.01
C ASN A 65 3.16 18.30 -15.65
N GLN A 66 2.88 18.39 -14.34
CA GLN A 66 1.87 19.22 -13.70
C GLN A 66 0.44 18.66 -13.80
N GLN A 67 0.11 17.84 -12.80
CA GLN A 67 -1.23 17.32 -12.53
C GLN A 67 -2.30 18.40 -12.59
N PRO A 68 -3.31 18.27 -13.46
CA PRO A 68 -4.64 18.79 -13.18
C PRO A 68 -5.28 17.89 -12.12
N ASN A 69 -6.00 18.49 -11.19
CA ASN A 69 -6.57 17.85 -10.01
C ASN A 69 -7.46 16.63 -10.35
N LEU A 70 -6.88 15.43 -10.35
CA LEU A 70 -7.55 14.25 -9.83
C LEU A 70 -7.02 14.05 -8.40
N PRO A 71 -7.87 13.80 -7.39
CA PRO A 71 -7.41 13.42 -6.05
C PRO A 71 -6.91 11.97 -6.07
N LEU A 72 -5.86 11.71 -6.85
CA LEU A 72 -4.92 10.64 -6.60
C LEU A 72 -3.84 11.25 -5.72
N ALA A 73 -3.76 10.76 -4.49
CA ALA A 73 -2.70 11.13 -3.55
C ALA A 73 -1.35 11.11 -4.28
N LYS A 74 -0.75 12.29 -4.42
CA LYS A 74 0.56 12.44 -5.06
C LYS A 74 1.54 11.63 -4.21
N PRO A 75 2.36 10.71 -4.76
CA PRO A 75 3.62 10.41 -4.09
C PRO A 75 4.43 11.69 -4.19
N THR A 76 4.50 12.42 -3.07
CA THR A 76 5.30 13.63 -2.93
C THR A 76 6.71 13.30 -3.42
N LYS A 77 7.17 13.97 -4.48
CA LYS A 77 8.56 13.91 -4.95
C LYS A 77 9.47 14.72 -4.03
N ASP A 78 9.25 14.59 -2.72
CA ASP A 78 10.31 14.75 -1.78
C ASP A 78 11.01 13.39 -1.77
N THR A 79 11.81 13.15 -2.82
CA THR A 79 13.06 12.44 -2.59
C THR A 79 13.89 13.36 -1.71
N MET A 80 13.46 13.50 -0.46
CA MET A 80 14.36 13.86 0.62
C MET A 80 15.38 12.74 0.54
N SER A 81 16.62 13.07 0.22
CA SER A 81 17.73 12.27 0.70
C SER A 81 17.42 11.99 2.16
N VAL A 82 16.93 10.78 2.47
CA VAL A 82 16.75 10.37 3.86
C VAL A 82 18.17 10.27 4.33
N ASP A 83 18.65 11.35 4.93
CA ASP A 83 19.96 11.43 5.52
C ASP A 83 20.08 10.18 6.40
N VAL A 84 21.20 9.47 6.27
CA VAL A 84 21.46 8.22 7.01
C VAL A 84 21.27 8.47 8.51
N ASN A 85 21.46 9.72 8.95
CA ASN A 85 21.19 10.20 10.30
C ASN A 85 19.69 10.19 10.68
N VAL A 86 18.79 10.57 9.77
CA VAL A 86 17.33 10.51 10.01
C VAL A 86 16.87 9.06 10.06
N PHE A 87 17.39 8.19 9.18
CA PHE A 87 17.08 6.76 9.22
C PHE A 87 17.56 6.11 10.53
N HIS A 88 18.80 6.39 10.96
CA HIS A 88 19.31 5.90 12.24
C HIS A 88 18.55 6.45 13.44
N HIS A 89 18.13 7.73 13.40
CA HIS A 89 17.34 8.30 14.48
C HIS A 89 15.94 7.67 14.57
N LEU A 90 15.29 7.43 13.42
CA LEU A 90 14.00 6.73 13.37
C LEU A 90 14.13 5.28 13.86
N LEU A 91 15.21 4.57 13.49
CA LEU A 91 15.48 3.23 14.02
C LEU A 91 15.73 3.24 15.52
N HIS A 92 16.49 4.20 16.03
CA HIS A 92 16.73 4.34 17.46
C HIS A 92 15.44 4.63 18.23
N LEU A 93 14.58 5.53 17.74
CA LEU A 93 13.28 5.83 18.33
C LEU A 93 12.33 4.62 18.31
N ALA A 94 12.32 3.86 17.22
CA ALA A 94 11.54 2.62 17.15
C ALA A 94 12.03 1.59 18.17
N ARG A 95 13.35 1.48 18.35
CA ARG A 95 13.98 0.57 19.32
C ARG A 95 13.68 0.97 20.76
N THR A 96 13.85 2.24 21.12
CA THR A 96 13.51 2.72 22.47
C THR A 96 12.02 2.61 22.77
N ALA A 97 11.15 2.83 21.77
CA ALA A 97 9.71 2.59 21.91
C ALA A 97 9.39 1.10 22.16
N SER A 98 10.08 0.18 21.47
CA SER A 98 9.96 -1.27 21.70
C SER A 98 10.41 -1.65 23.12
N ASP A 99 11.59 -1.18 23.54
CA ASP A 99 12.18 -1.46 24.85
C ASP A 99 11.30 -0.95 26.00
N THR A 100 10.76 0.27 25.86
CA THR A 100 9.84 0.85 26.86
C THR A 100 8.51 0.10 26.89
N CYS A 101 8.00 -0.37 25.75
CA CYS A 101 6.81 -1.22 25.70
C CYS A 101 7.06 -2.54 26.43
N GLU A 102 8.20 -3.19 26.19
CA GLU A 102 8.58 -4.42 26.89
C GLU A 102 8.72 -4.19 28.40
N GLU A 103 9.31 -3.07 28.82
CA GLU A 103 9.45 -2.72 30.23
C GLU A 103 8.10 -2.48 30.92
N LEU A 104 7.18 -1.76 30.25
CA LEU A 104 5.81 -1.56 30.73
C LEU A 104 5.05 -2.89 30.83
N MET A 105 5.22 -3.77 29.84
CA MET A 105 4.62 -5.10 29.86
C MET A 105 5.15 -5.96 31.01
N ARG A 106 6.46 -5.95 31.25
CA ARG A 106 7.07 -6.65 32.40
C ARG A 106 6.59 -6.10 33.73
N LYS A 107 6.45 -4.78 33.87
CA LYS A 107 5.87 -4.14 35.07
C LYS A 107 4.42 -4.58 35.27
N GLN A 108 3.64 -4.66 34.19
CA GLN A 108 2.25 -5.08 34.25
C GLN A 108 2.10 -6.56 34.63
N ILE A 109 2.92 -7.46 34.08
CA ILE A 109 2.95 -8.87 34.48
C ILE A 109 3.29 -8.99 35.97
N ARG A 110 4.31 -8.26 36.44
CA ARG A 110 4.72 -8.28 37.86
C ARG A 110 3.61 -7.80 38.80
N ILE A 111 2.84 -6.79 38.39
CA ILE A 111 1.65 -6.32 39.12
C ILE A 111 0.60 -7.44 39.18
N LEU A 112 0.30 -8.07 38.05
CA LEU A 112 -0.69 -9.15 37.98
C LEU A 112 -0.29 -10.37 38.84
N ASP A 113 0.99 -10.72 38.86
CA ASP A 113 1.54 -11.79 39.72
C ASP A 113 1.46 -11.41 41.21
N THR A 114 1.71 -10.14 41.56
CA THR A 114 1.64 -9.64 42.95
C THR A 114 0.22 -9.72 43.52
N PHE A 115 -0.81 -9.58 42.68
CA PHE A 115 -2.22 -9.65 43.08
C PHE A 115 -2.84 -11.05 42.90
N ASP A 116 -2.05 -12.08 42.56
CA ASP A 116 -2.50 -13.46 42.27
C ASP A 116 -3.67 -13.53 41.27
N LEU A 117 -3.63 -12.67 40.25
CA LEU A 117 -4.64 -12.58 39.19
C LEU A 117 -4.33 -13.50 37.98
N THR A 118 -3.49 -14.52 38.19
CA THR A 118 -2.93 -15.42 37.17
C THR A 118 -3.97 -16.25 36.40
N LEU A 119 -5.22 -16.28 36.88
CA LEU A 119 -6.34 -17.02 36.28
C LEU A 119 -7.25 -16.19 35.34
N MET A 120 -6.91 -14.94 35.01
CA MET A 120 -7.71 -14.19 34.04
C MET A 120 -7.55 -14.74 32.61
N PRO A 121 -8.65 -15.04 31.88
CA PRO A 121 -8.60 -15.57 30.52
C PRO A 121 -7.96 -14.57 29.55
N ARG A 122 -7.20 -15.09 28.56
CA ARG A 122 -6.39 -14.33 27.57
C ARG A 122 -6.99 -12.96 27.27
N ASN A 123 -6.51 -11.96 28.00
CA ASN A 123 -6.95 -10.58 27.84
C ASN A 123 -5.99 -9.86 26.88
N ARG A 124 -6.49 -8.75 26.31
CA ARG A 124 -5.89 -7.85 25.30
C ARG A 124 -4.36 -7.62 25.38
N LEU A 125 -3.78 -7.78 26.57
CA LEU A 125 -2.33 -7.72 26.84
C LEU A 125 -1.50 -8.78 26.11
N THR A 126 -2.03 -9.99 25.93
CA THR A 126 -1.37 -11.06 25.16
C THR A 126 -1.34 -10.76 23.65
N LEU A 127 -2.33 -10.02 23.13
CA LEU A 127 -2.36 -9.57 21.73
C LEU A 127 -1.31 -8.47 21.48
N ASN A 128 -1.08 -7.60 22.45
CA ASN A 128 -0.02 -6.60 22.38
C ASN A 128 1.39 -7.24 22.40
N TYR A 129 1.57 -8.40 23.04
CA TYR A 129 2.84 -9.14 23.05
C TYR A 129 3.24 -9.69 21.68
N GLU A 130 2.29 -10.27 20.95
CA GLU A 130 2.53 -10.73 19.58
C GLU A 130 2.83 -9.57 18.64
N LEU A 131 2.10 -8.45 18.78
CA LEU A 131 2.35 -7.25 17.99
C LEU A 131 3.76 -6.68 18.22
N VAL A 132 4.24 -6.65 19.48
CA VAL A 132 5.60 -6.20 19.81
C VAL A 132 6.66 -7.15 19.23
N LYS A 133 6.43 -8.47 19.26
CA LYS A 133 7.33 -9.45 18.61
C LYS A 133 7.37 -9.28 17.10
N GLU A 134 6.21 -9.09 16.46
CA GLU A 134 6.11 -8.85 15.02
C GLU A 134 6.82 -7.55 14.62
N MET A 135 6.69 -6.49 15.44
CA MET A 135 7.43 -5.24 15.24
C MET A 135 8.95 -5.43 15.35
N GLN A 136 9.42 -6.17 16.37
CA GLN A 136 10.85 -6.43 16.55
C GLN A 136 11.43 -7.26 15.39
N PHE A 137 10.69 -8.27 14.92
CA PHE A 137 11.08 -9.06 13.75
C PHE A 137 11.18 -8.21 12.48
N ALA A 138 10.23 -7.30 12.25
CA ALA A 138 10.24 -6.40 11.10
C ALA A 138 11.44 -5.42 11.14
N ILE A 139 11.84 -4.96 12.34
CA ILE A 139 13.04 -4.12 12.53
C ILE A 139 14.31 -4.90 12.16
N ASP A 140 14.44 -6.13 12.65
CA ASP A 140 15.62 -6.96 12.40
C ASP A 140 15.77 -7.32 10.90
N ASP A 141 14.67 -7.59 10.22
CA ASP A 141 14.67 -7.85 8.77
C ASP A 141 15.04 -6.60 7.96
N ALA A 142 14.52 -5.43 8.35
CA ALA A 142 14.88 -4.15 7.73
C ALA A 142 16.37 -3.83 7.90
N GLU A 143 16.95 -4.07 9.09
CA GLU A 143 18.39 -3.93 9.33
C GLU A 143 19.21 -4.88 8.44
N LYS A 144 18.77 -6.13 8.29
CA LYS A 144 19.44 -7.13 7.46
C LYS A 144 19.46 -6.73 5.98
N VAL A 145 18.34 -6.25 5.46
CA VAL A 145 18.23 -5.75 4.08
C VAL A 145 19.10 -4.53 3.84
N ALA A 146 19.16 -3.61 4.81
CA ALA A 146 20.04 -2.43 4.74
C ALA A 146 21.52 -2.83 4.70
N ARG A 147 21.95 -3.77 5.55
CA ARG A 147 23.34 -4.29 5.56
C ARG A 147 23.71 -4.97 4.24
N GLN A 148 22.78 -5.72 3.63
CA GLN A 148 23.03 -6.39 2.35
C GLN A 148 23.18 -5.40 1.19
N HIS A 149 22.41 -4.32 1.18
CA HIS A 149 22.53 -3.25 0.16
C HIS A 149 23.84 -2.47 0.27
N VAL A 150 24.33 -2.23 1.49
CA VAL A 150 25.65 -1.60 1.69
C VAL A 150 26.78 -2.52 1.23
N ARG A 151 26.64 -3.85 1.45
CA ARG A 151 27.63 -4.85 1.01
C ARG A 151 27.70 -5.03 -0.51
N ASN A 152 26.58 -4.92 -1.22
CA ASN A 152 26.53 -5.10 -2.69
C ASN A 152 26.96 -3.85 -3.48
N ARG A 153 27.42 -2.78 -2.82
CA ARG A 153 27.91 -1.54 -3.46
C ARG A 153 29.44 -1.44 -3.59
N PHE A 154 30.18 -2.51 -3.25
CA PHE A 154 31.61 -2.64 -3.48
C PHE A 154 31.92 -3.95 -4.20
#